data_AF-A0A378L7R5-F1
#
_entry.id   AF-A0A378L7R5-F1
#
_cell.length_a   1.000
_cell.length_b   1.000
_cell.length_c   1.000
_cell.angle_alpha   90.00
_cell.angle_beta   90.00
_cell.angle_gamma   90.00
#
_symmetry.space_group_name_H-M   'P 1'
#
loop_
_entity.id
_entity.type
_entity.pdbx_description
1 polymer ?
#
loop_
_entity_poly.entity_id
_entity_poly.type
_entity_poly.pdbx_seq_one_letter_code
_entity_poly.pdbx_strand_id
1 'polypeptide(L)'
;MNKFFVSLSLMMVICASYAYAQIYKWTDSQGNVHFSDTPHKGAQVITIPDAQSFSSPTPSNTSRPPQHDNHTEKLKHTYTKLAIVQPETSTTIRNNQGFVAVTVEVEPDLFPGDKLQLIYDNGVLGEPQRNPVFEISGMYRGTHTLAVQILDADGNVIETSDSITIYVFRPRVGMVPGTRGAH
;
A
#
# COMPACT_ATOMS: atom_id res chain seq x y z
N MET A 1 -40.89 -33.49 -5.82
CA MET A 1 -40.12 -32.75 -4.79
C MET A 1 -38.61 -32.97 -4.85
N ASN A 2 -38.08 -34.10 -5.35
CA ASN A 2 -36.62 -34.34 -5.44
C ASN A 2 -35.81 -33.43 -6.37
N LYS A 3 -36.44 -32.81 -7.38
CA LYS A 3 -35.72 -31.93 -8.34
C LYS A 3 -35.28 -30.60 -7.70
N PHE A 4 -36.01 -30.13 -6.70
CA PHE A 4 -35.70 -28.91 -5.95
C PHE A 4 -34.53 -29.13 -4.98
N PHE A 5 -34.45 -30.31 -4.35
CA PHE A 5 -33.33 -30.69 -3.48
C PHE A 5 -32.02 -30.89 -4.26
N VAL A 6 -32.09 -31.47 -5.47
CA VAL A 6 -30.91 -31.61 -6.35
C VAL A 6 -30.40 -30.24 -6.82
N SER A 7 -31.31 -29.31 -7.16
CA SER A 7 -30.95 -27.94 -7.55
C SER A 7 -30.29 -27.14 -6.41
N LEU A 8 -30.75 -27.33 -5.17
CA LEU A 8 -30.18 -26.66 -3.99
C LEU A 8 -28.80 -27.23 -3.62
N SER A 9 -28.62 -28.55 -3.77
CA SER A 9 -27.31 -29.20 -3.57
C SER A 9 -26.28 -28.80 -4.62
N LEU A 10 -26.69 -28.51 -5.87
CA LEU A 10 -25.77 -28.10 -6.94
C LEU A 10 -25.31 -26.65 -6.78
N MET A 11 -26.17 -25.77 -6.23
CA MET A 11 -25.82 -24.36 -5.97
C MET A 11 -24.77 -24.20 -4.85
N MET A 12 -24.79 -25.10 -3.85
CA MET A 12 -23.89 -25.02 -2.68
C MET A 12 -22.44 -25.43 -3.00
N VAL A 13 -22.20 -26.21 -4.06
CA VAL A 13 -20.87 -26.70 -4.44
C VAL A 13 -20.04 -25.64 -5.19
N ILE A 14 -20.67 -24.59 -5.74
CA ILE A 14 -19.99 -23.58 -6.58
C ILE A 14 -19.31 -22.47 -5.75
N CYS A 15 -19.60 -22.36 -4.45
CA CYS A 15 -19.06 -21.29 -3.59
C CYS A 15 -17.64 -21.51 -3.04
N ALA A 16 -16.92 -22.59 -3.38
CA ALA A 16 -15.71 -22.99 -2.64
C ALA A 16 -14.35 -22.55 -3.22
N SER A 17 -14.28 -21.83 -4.33
CA SER A 17 -13.00 -21.38 -4.89
C SER A 17 -12.63 -19.95 -4.45
N TYR A 18 -12.32 -19.77 -3.17
CA TYR A 18 -11.53 -18.63 -2.71
C TYR A 18 -10.05 -18.92 -3.02
N ALA A 19 -9.56 -18.44 -4.17
CA ALA A 19 -8.14 -18.47 -4.48
C ALA A 19 -7.44 -17.39 -3.64
N TYR A 20 -6.90 -17.78 -2.48
CA TYR A 20 -5.98 -16.93 -1.72
C TYR A 20 -4.65 -16.87 -2.47
N ALA A 21 -4.43 -15.77 -3.20
CA ALA A 21 -3.13 -15.51 -3.81
C ALA A 21 -2.17 -15.02 -2.71
N GLN A 22 -1.17 -15.85 -2.38
CA GLN A 22 -0.22 -15.63 -1.28
C GLN A 22 1.03 -14.92 -1.81
N ILE A 23 1.40 -13.80 -1.18
CA ILE A 23 2.59 -13.00 -1.52
C ILE A 23 3.71 -13.39 -0.55
N TYR A 24 4.90 -13.69 -1.07
CA TYR A 24 6.08 -14.11 -0.31
C TYR A 24 7.10 -12.99 -0.26
N LYS A 25 7.64 -12.70 0.92
CA LYS A 25 8.66 -11.67 1.18
C LYS A 25 9.99 -12.32 1.54
N TRP A 26 11.10 -11.82 1.00
CA TRP A 26 12.44 -12.13 1.49
C TRP A 26 13.33 -10.89 1.50
N THR A 27 14.37 -10.91 2.34
CA THR A 27 15.40 -9.88 2.39
C THR A 27 16.69 -10.47 1.84
N ASP A 28 17.31 -9.81 0.87
CA ASP A 28 18.61 -10.25 0.34
C ASP A 28 19.77 -9.81 1.24
N SER A 29 20.99 -10.26 0.89
CA SER A 29 22.22 -9.93 1.63
C SER A 29 22.65 -8.47 1.51
N GLN A 30 21.95 -7.65 0.72
CA GLN A 30 22.16 -6.21 0.57
C GLN A 30 21.10 -5.40 1.32
N GLY A 31 20.20 -6.06 2.05
CA GLY A 31 19.13 -5.41 2.79
C GLY A 31 17.92 -5.03 1.93
N ASN A 32 17.91 -5.37 0.64
CA ASN A 32 16.77 -5.10 -0.22
C ASN A 32 15.69 -6.16 0.01
N VAL A 33 14.47 -5.68 0.18
CA VAL A 33 13.30 -6.53 0.36
C VAL A 33 12.69 -6.82 -1.00
N HIS A 34 12.54 -8.10 -1.31
CA HIS A 34 11.92 -8.59 -2.53
C HIS A 34 10.61 -9.32 -2.22
N PHE A 35 9.67 -9.24 -3.15
CA PHE A 35 8.37 -9.90 -3.05
C PHE A 35 8.09 -10.75 -4.29
N SER A 36 7.56 -11.96 -4.10
CA SER A 36 7.27 -12.92 -5.17
C SER A 36 5.93 -13.61 -4.94
N ASP A 37 5.27 -13.97 -6.04
CA ASP A 37 4.05 -14.78 -6.07
C ASP A 37 4.34 -16.29 -6.01
N THR A 38 5.62 -16.69 -5.90
CA THR A 38 6.05 -18.10 -5.80
C THR A 38 6.57 -18.48 -4.41
N PRO A 39 6.11 -19.62 -3.85
CA PRO A 39 6.47 -20.03 -2.49
C PRO A 39 7.96 -20.34 -2.32
N HIS A 40 8.55 -19.75 -1.28
CA HIS A 40 9.86 -20.11 -0.74
C HIS A 40 9.71 -20.45 0.75
N LYS A 41 10.54 -21.36 1.27
CA LYS A 41 10.43 -21.83 2.66
C LYS A 41 10.54 -20.65 3.65
N GLY A 42 9.47 -20.34 4.40
CA GLY A 42 9.52 -19.47 5.59
C GLY A 42 8.52 -18.30 5.69
N ALA A 43 7.57 -18.11 4.77
CA ALA A 43 6.66 -16.96 4.80
C ALA A 43 5.48 -17.08 5.79
N GLN A 44 5.05 -15.93 6.33
CA GLN A 44 3.89 -15.78 7.24
C GLN A 44 2.79 -14.90 6.61
N VAL A 45 1.53 -15.16 6.96
CA VAL A 45 0.31 -14.56 6.38
C VAL A 45 -0.24 -13.44 7.27
N ILE A 46 -0.68 -12.32 6.69
CA ILE A 46 -1.29 -11.18 7.41
C ILE A 46 -2.68 -10.84 6.82
N THR A 47 -3.63 -10.49 7.70
CA THR A 47 -5.04 -10.17 7.40
C THR A 47 -5.31 -8.67 7.64
N ILE A 48 -6.11 -8.05 6.77
CA ILE A 48 -6.37 -6.59 6.70
C ILE A 48 -7.79 -6.26 7.24
N PRO A 49 -7.99 -5.17 8.00
CA PRO A 49 -9.32 -4.63 8.32
C PRO A 49 -9.80 -3.51 7.36
N ASP A 50 -11.12 -3.32 7.27
CA ASP A 50 -11.85 -2.47 6.31
C ASP A 50 -11.61 -0.95 6.42
N ALA A 51 -11.64 -0.26 5.27
CA ALA A 51 -11.37 1.16 5.11
C ALA A 51 -12.59 2.07 5.39
N GLN A 52 -12.35 3.24 6.01
CA GLN A 52 -13.33 4.33 6.13
C GLN A 52 -13.07 5.40 5.06
N SER A 53 -14.13 5.82 4.35
CA SER A 53 -14.08 6.87 3.32
C SER A 53 -14.26 8.27 3.92
N PHE A 54 -13.41 9.22 3.54
CA PHE A 54 -13.65 10.66 3.75
C PHE A 54 -13.38 11.47 2.48
N SER A 55 -14.10 12.59 2.36
CA SER A 55 -14.23 13.45 1.17
C SER A 55 -13.04 14.40 1.00
N SER A 56 -12.55 14.54 -0.24
CA SER A 56 -11.44 15.45 -0.61
C SER A 56 -11.88 16.93 -0.68
N PRO A 57 -11.03 17.90 -0.28
CA PRO A 57 -11.18 19.29 -0.68
C PRO A 57 -10.28 19.67 -1.87
N THR A 58 -10.75 20.65 -2.63
CA THR A 58 -10.23 21.20 -3.90
C THR A 58 -8.87 21.91 -3.72
N PRO A 59 -7.94 21.85 -4.70
CA PRO A 59 -6.63 22.49 -4.56
C PRO A 59 -6.74 24.01 -4.76
N SER A 60 -6.24 24.78 -3.80
CA SER A 60 -6.03 26.22 -3.96
C SER A 60 -4.54 26.53 -3.82
N ASN A 61 -3.93 26.96 -4.92
CA ASN A 61 -2.61 27.59 -4.93
C ASN A 61 -2.69 28.90 -4.13
N THR A 62 -1.86 29.09 -3.09
CA THR A 62 -1.23 30.36 -2.69
C THR A 62 -0.29 30.12 -1.50
N SER A 63 0.99 30.40 -1.75
CA SER A 63 1.96 31.15 -0.94
C SER A 63 1.80 31.24 0.59
N ARG A 64 2.94 30.94 1.24
CA ARG A 64 3.41 31.38 2.57
C ARG A 64 2.92 30.53 3.76
N PRO A 65 3.83 29.91 4.53
CA PRO A 65 3.44 29.17 5.73
C PRO A 65 3.01 30.15 6.84
N PRO A 66 1.86 29.93 7.50
CA PRO A 66 1.55 30.61 8.74
C PRO A 66 2.38 30.00 9.87
N GLN A 67 3.23 30.83 10.47
CA GLN A 67 3.89 30.53 11.73
C GLN A 67 2.81 30.43 12.82
N HIS A 68 2.65 29.25 13.40
CA HIS A 68 1.90 29.06 14.63
C HIS A 68 2.89 28.79 15.75
N ASP A 69 3.10 29.81 16.57
CA ASP A 69 3.82 29.70 17.83
C ASP A 69 2.94 28.95 18.83
N ASN A 70 3.39 27.76 19.27
CA ASN A 70 3.05 27.23 20.59
C ASN A 70 4.27 26.52 21.17
N HIS A 71 4.70 27.01 22.32
CA HIS A 71 5.79 26.48 23.12
C HIS A 71 5.51 25.03 23.54
N THR A 72 6.36 24.13 23.08
CA THR A 72 7.03 23.13 23.93
C THR A 72 8.40 22.96 23.29
N GLU A 73 9.48 23.21 24.04
CA GLU A 73 10.82 22.85 23.62
C GLU A 73 10.94 21.32 23.63
N LYS A 74 10.24 20.68 22.69
CA LYS A 74 10.56 19.34 22.24
C LYS A 74 11.88 19.48 21.51
N LEU A 75 12.86 18.65 21.87
CA LEU A 75 14.12 18.53 21.13
C LEU A 75 13.78 18.46 19.63
N LYS A 76 13.97 19.58 18.92
CA LYS A 76 13.66 19.69 17.49
C LYS A 76 14.74 18.92 16.75
N HIS A 77 14.55 17.63 16.69
CA HIS A 77 15.32 16.79 15.81
C HIS A 77 14.84 17.08 14.38
N THR A 78 15.73 17.65 13.58
CA THR A 78 15.45 18.06 12.20
C THR A 78 15.84 16.93 11.25
N TYR A 79 14.98 16.62 10.30
CA TYR A 79 15.31 15.74 9.19
C TYR A 79 15.76 16.58 8.00
N THR A 80 16.77 16.10 7.30
CA THR A 80 17.33 16.76 6.11
C THR A 80 16.82 16.14 4.81
N LYS A 81 16.33 14.89 4.88
CA LYS A 81 15.80 14.16 3.74
C LYS A 81 14.66 13.28 4.18
N LEU A 82 13.57 13.33 3.42
CA LEU A 82 12.45 12.41 3.51
C LEU A 82 11.86 12.21 2.11
N ALA A 83 12.05 11.03 1.54
CA ALA A 83 11.61 10.74 0.17
C ALA A 83 11.19 9.29 -0.01
N ILE A 84 10.24 9.06 -0.91
CA ILE A 84 9.95 7.72 -1.40
C ILE A 84 10.96 7.39 -2.51
N VAL A 85 11.78 6.37 -2.28
CA VAL A 85 12.81 5.92 -3.24
C VAL A 85 12.34 4.73 -4.09
N GLN A 86 11.34 3.99 -3.61
CA GLN A 86 10.68 2.96 -4.39
C GLN A 86 9.19 2.94 -4.07
N PRO A 87 8.29 2.80 -5.05
CA PRO A 87 8.53 2.90 -6.48
C PRO A 87 9.03 4.29 -6.89
N GLU A 88 9.68 4.39 -8.05
CA GLU A 88 10.05 5.70 -8.61
C GLU A 88 8.81 6.47 -9.07
N THR A 89 8.90 7.79 -9.10
CA THR A 89 7.83 8.65 -9.63
C THR A 89 7.47 8.26 -11.07
N SER A 90 6.17 8.21 -11.34
CA SER A 90 5.55 7.80 -12.62
C SER A 90 5.76 6.35 -13.02
N THR A 91 6.19 5.48 -12.09
CA THR A 91 6.30 4.05 -12.35
C THR A 91 4.93 3.43 -12.65
N THR A 92 4.89 2.53 -13.64
CA THR A 92 3.73 1.68 -13.89
C THR A 92 3.87 0.33 -13.18
N ILE A 93 3.01 0.10 -12.20
CA ILE A 93 2.87 -1.18 -11.51
C ILE A 93 1.96 -2.10 -12.32
N ARG A 94 2.48 -3.26 -12.73
CA ARG A 94 1.73 -4.31 -13.42
C ARG A 94 1.57 -5.51 -12.50
N ASN A 95 0.57 -5.46 -11.63
CA ASN A 95 0.26 -6.54 -10.70
C ASN A 95 -1.25 -6.80 -10.66
N ASN A 96 -1.65 -8.06 -10.78
CA ASN A 96 -3.06 -8.47 -10.75
C ASN A 96 -3.74 -8.29 -9.38
N GLN A 97 -2.97 -8.34 -8.29
CA GLN A 97 -3.41 -8.17 -6.91
C GLN A 97 -3.40 -6.71 -6.45
N GLY A 98 -2.82 -5.78 -7.23
CA GLY A 98 -2.65 -4.39 -6.81
C GLY A 98 -1.74 -4.24 -5.59
N PHE A 99 -0.68 -5.06 -5.51
CA PHE A 99 0.33 -4.96 -4.47
C PHE A 99 1.46 -4.01 -4.88
N VAL A 100 1.87 -3.14 -3.97
CA VAL A 100 2.98 -2.18 -4.11
C VAL A 100 3.76 -2.13 -2.81
N ALA A 101 5.07 -2.39 -2.87
CA ALA A 101 5.99 -2.10 -1.78
C ALA A 101 6.52 -0.68 -1.93
N VAL A 102 6.48 0.10 -0.86
CA VAL A 102 6.96 1.48 -0.81
C VAL A 102 8.14 1.58 0.13
N THR A 103 9.31 1.91 -0.39
CA THR A 103 10.54 2.11 0.38
C THR A 103 10.82 3.59 0.52
N VAL A 104 11.08 4.01 1.75
CA VAL A 104 11.33 5.38 2.16
C VAL A 104 12.79 5.55 2.53
N GLU A 105 13.35 6.68 2.14
CA GLU A 105 14.65 7.14 2.60
C GLU A 105 14.42 8.31 3.56
N VAL A 106 15.09 8.25 4.72
CA VAL A 106 15.05 9.28 5.74
C VAL A 106 16.47 9.55 6.23
N GLU A 107 16.84 10.82 6.30
CA GLU A 107 18.14 11.24 6.83
C GLU A 107 17.96 12.40 7.83
N PRO A 108 18.58 12.33 9.03
CA PRO A 108 19.22 11.14 9.62
C PRO A 108 18.18 10.05 9.92
N ASP A 109 18.63 8.89 10.43
CA ASP A 109 17.72 7.85 10.92
C ASP A 109 16.68 8.42 11.89
N LEU A 110 15.48 7.83 11.89
CA LEU A 110 14.38 8.26 12.77
C LEU A 110 14.84 8.35 14.23
N PHE A 111 14.63 9.52 14.83
CA PHE A 111 14.92 9.73 16.23
C PHE A 111 14.05 8.83 17.12
N PRO A 112 14.50 8.49 18.34
CA PRO A 112 13.74 7.64 19.25
C PRO A 112 12.35 8.21 19.55
N GLY A 113 11.31 7.43 19.25
CA GLY A 113 9.91 7.80 19.46
C GLY A 113 9.20 8.26 18.19
N ASP A 114 9.95 8.76 17.19
CA ASP A 114 9.38 9.18 15.92
C ASP A 114 9.05 7.97 15.04
N LYS A 115 8.02 8.15 14.20
CA LYS A 115 7.46 7.10 13.35
C LYS A 115 7.12 7.66 11.98
N LEU A 116 7.18 6.82 10.95
CA LEU A 116 6.71 7.11 9.60
C LEU A 116 5.27 6.62 9.42
N GLN A 117 4.50 7.34 8.62
CA GLN A 117 3.17 6.92 8.18
C GLN A 117 2.99 7.22 6.71
N LEU A 118 2.46 6.25 5.97
CA LEU A 118 2.20 6.37 4.55
C LEU A 118 0.92 7.18 4.32
N ILE A 119 0.92 7.99 3.28
CA ILE A 119 -0.23 8.69 2.72
C ILE A 119 -0.50 8.09 1.34
N TYR A 120 -1.71 7.63 1.12
CA TYR A 120 -2.23 7.04 -0.12
C TYR A 120 -3.46 7.82 -0.56
N ASP A 121 -3.44 8.41 -1.75
CA ASP A 121 -4.52 9.23 -2.32
C ASP A 121 -5.06 10.27 -1.32
N ASN A 122 -4.13 10.97 -0.66
CA ASN A 122 -4.36 12.00 0.36
C ASN A 122 -4.97 11.50 1.69
N GLY A 123 -5.11 10.19 1.88
CA GLY A 123 -5.50 9.57 3.15
C GLY A 123 -4.31 8.88 3.82
N VAL A 124 -4.25 8.89 5.15
CA VAL A 124 -3.25 8.07 5.88
C VAL A 124 -3.57 6.58 5.69
N LEU A 125 -2.55 5.78 5.44
CA LEU A 125 -2.66 4.33 5.29
C LEU A 125 -1.87 3.61 6.37
N GLY A 126 -2.59 2.85 7.19
CA GLY A 126 -2.02 2.04 8.27
C GLY A 126 -1.53 2.86 9.48
N GLU A 127 -1.04 2.13 10.46
CA GLU A 127 -0.52 2.70 11.71
C GLU A 127 0.90 3.25 11.51
N PRO A 128 1.28 4.33 12.24
CA PRO A 128 2.65 4.82 12.25
C PRO A 128 3.65 3.75 12.71
N GLN A 129 4.76 3.62 12.00
CA GLN A 129 5.79 2.60 12.25
C GLN A 129 7.21 3.15 12.01
N ARG A 130 8.23 2.52 12.61
CA ARG A 130 9.63 2.92 12.39
C ARG A 130 10.28 2.30 11.16
N ASN A 131 9.73 1.19 10.67
CA ASN A 131 10.24 0.51 9.49
C ASN A 131 9.96 1.37 8.24
N PRO A 132 10.98 1.74 7.44
CA PRO A 132 10.80 2.62 6.28
C PRO A 132 10.26 1.87 5.04
N VAL A 133 9.60 0.72 5.24
CA VAL A 133 9.02 -0.08 4.16
C VAL A 133 7.55 -0.30 4.45
N PHE A 134 6.70 0.16 3.54
CA PHE A 134 5.25 0.00 3.60
C PHE A 134 4.76 -0.95 2.52
N GLU A 135 3.67 -1.64 2.81
CA GLU A 135 3.04 -2.58 1.89
C GLU A 135 1.60 -2.12 1.65
N ILE A 136 1.30 -1.81 0.39
CA ILE A 136 -0.06 -1.50 -0.05
C ILE A 136 -0.57 -2.73 -0.79
N SER A 137 -1.74 -3.21 -0.43
CA SER A 137 -2.39 -4.32 -1.11
C SER A 137 -3.77 -3.90 -1.59
N GLY A 138 -4.25 -4.53 -2.67
CA GLY A 138 -5.57 -4.24 -3.22
C GLY A 138 -5.70 -2.91 -3.93
N MET A 139 -4.59 -2.21 -4.26
CA MET A 139 -4.62 -0.92 -4.95
C MET A 139 -5.42 -1.04 -6.25
N TYR A 140 -6.41 -0.16 -6.42
CA TYR A 140 -7.26 -0.16 -7.61
C TYR A 140 -6.44 0.17 -8.86
N ARG A 141 -7.00 -0.14 -10.04
CA ARG A 141 -6.37 0.29 -11.30
C ARG A 141 -6.54 1.79 -11.46
N GLY A 142 -5.53 2.46 -12.01
CA GLY A 142 -5.58 3.90 -12.26
C GLY A 142 -4.34 4.61 -11.79
N THR A 143 -4.48 5.92 -11.59
CA THR A 143 -3.43 6.80 -11.09
C THR A 143 -3.59 6.97 -9.60
N HIS A 144 -2.49 6.86 -8.86
CA HIS A 144 -2.47 7.01 -7.41
C HIS A 144 -1.34 7.93 -6.96
N THR A 145 -1.54 8.63 -5.85
CA THR A 145 -0.51 9.45 -5.22
C THR A 145 -0.05 8.84 -3.92
N LEU A 146 1.27 8.85 -3.70
CA LEU A 146 1.90 8.37 -2.48
C LEU A 146 2.74 9.49 -1.88
N ALA A 147 2.73 9.61 -0.56
CA ALA A 147 3.65 10.43 0.22
C ALA A 147 3.89 9.76 1.58
N VAL A 148 4.87 10.22 2.34
CA VAL A 148 5.13 9.73 3.69
C VAL A 148 5.28 10.92 4.64
N GLN A 149 4.79 10.77 5.86
CA GLN A 149 4.97 11.76 6.92
C GLN A 149 5.71 11.16 8.12
N ILE A 150 6.48 12.00 8.81
CA ILE A 150 7.08 11.67 10.10
C ILE A 150 6.17 12.21 11.19
N LEU A 151 5.84 11.39 12.18
CA LEU A 151 5.11 11.75 13.38
C LEU A 151 6.03 11.64 14.58
N ASP A 152 5.87 12.57 15.52
CA ASP A 152 6.53 12.49 16.81
C ASP A 152 5.86 11.46 17.73
N ALA A 153 6.45 11.26 18.92
CA ALA A 153 5.92 10.34 19.93
C ALA A 153 4.48 10.66 20.40
N ASP A 154 4.01 11.89 20.22
CA ASP A 154 2.67 12.34 20.60
C ASP A 154 1.68 12.29 19.41
N GLY A 155 2.15 11.90 18.22
CA GLY A 155 1.36 11.82 16.99
C GLY A 155 1.28 13.12 16.19
N ASN A 156 2.08 14.14 16.51
CA ASN A 156 2.13 15.36 15.70
C ASN A 156 3.00 15.16 14.47
N VAL A 157 2.56 15.69 13.32
CA VAL A 157 3.34 15.64 12.09
C VAL A 157 4.54 16.59 12.18
N ILE A 158 5.74 16.04 12.03
CA ILE A 158 7.01 16.78 12.00
C ILE A 158 7.31 17.25 10.57
N GLU A 159 7.23 16.32 9.61
CA GLU A 159 7.58 16.55 8.21
C GLU A 159 6.75 15.65 7.29
N THR A 160 6.55 16.08 6.05
CA THR A 160 5.89 15.29 5.00
C THR A 160 6.71 15.38 3.73
N SER A 161 6.93 14.24 3.08
CA SER A 161 7.68 14.14 1.84
C SER A 161 6.94 14.81 0.69
N ASP A 162 7.68 15.06 -0.39
CA ASP A 162 7.05 15.26 -1.70
C ASP A 162 6.20 14.05 -2.08
N SER A 163 5.12 14.31 -2.82
CA SER A 163 4.25 13.25 -3.31
C SER A 163 4.73 12.73 -4.66
N ILE A 164 4.73 11.40 -4.81
CA ILE A 164 4.96 10.72 -6.08
C ILE A 164 3.65 10.23 -6.67
N THR A 165 3.57 10.18 -7.99
CA THR A 165 2.44 9.57 -8.71
C THR A 165 2.85 8.22 -9.27
N ILE A 166 2.00 7.21 -9.16
CA ILE A 166 2.20 5.90 -9.78
C ILE A 166 0.96 5.49 -10.59
N TYR A 167 1.15 4.55 -11.51
CA TYR A 167 0.07 4.01 -12.34
C TYR A 167 -0.09 2.53 -12.11
N VAL A 168 -1.28 2.07 -11.72
CA VAL A 168 -1.58 0.66 -11.53
C VAL A 168 -2.39 0.12 -12.69
N PHE A 169 -1.86 -0.93 -13.32
CA PHE A 169 -2.53 -1.67 -14.38
C PHE A 169 -2.80 -3.11 -13.96
N ARG A 170 -4.06 -3.54 -14.08
CA ARG A 170 -4.48 -4.94 -13.90
C ARG A 170 -4.75 -5.56 -15.28
N PRO A 171 -3.83 -6.35 -15.85
CA PRO A 171 -4.11 -7.07 -17.08
C PRO A 171 -5.25 -8.07 -16.85
N ARG A 172 -6.21 -8.09 -17.77
CA ARG A 172 -7.24 -9.13 -17.81
C ARG A 172 -6.59 -10.45 -18.22
N VAL A 173 -6.74 -11.50 -17.40
CA VAL A 173 -6.33 -12.85 -17.79
C VAL A 173 -7.31 -13.32 -18.88
N GLY A 174 -6.79 -13.58 -20.07
CA GLY A 174 -7.60 -13.92 -21.25
C GLY A 174 -8.32 -15.27 -21.10
N MET A 175 -9.61 -15.27 -21.46
CA MET A 175 -10.40 -16.48 -21.72
C MET A 175 -9.67 -17.38 -22.74
N VAL A 176 -9.45 -18.65 -22.39
CA VAL A 176 -8.83 -19.65 -23.30
C VAL A 176 -9.70 -19.78 -24.57
N PRO A 177 -9.18 -19.50 -25.77
CA PRO A 177 -9.89 -19.79 -27.02
C PRO A 177 -9.72 -21.28 -27.33
N GLY A 178 -10.75 -22.10 -27.10
CA GLY A 178 -10.62 -23.52 -27.40
C GLY A 178 -11.76 -24.42 -26.97
N THR A 179 -12.96 -24.23 -27.51
CA THR A 179 -13.87 -25.37 -27.71
C THR A 179 -14.71 -25.14 -28.96
N ARG A 180 -14.08 -25.28 -30.14
CA ARG A 180 -14.82 -25.55 -31.36
C ARG A 180 -15.06 -27.06 -31.36
N GLY A 181 -16.22 -27.48 -30.85
CA GLY A 181 -16.65 -28.87 -30.93
C GLY A 181 -16.71 -29.29 -32.39
N ALA A 182 -15.91 -30.27 -32.76
CA ALA A 182 -16.12 -31.04 -33.96
C ALA A 182 -17.09 -32.17 -33.59
N HIS A 183 -18.32 -32.09 -34.10
CA HIS A 183 -19.21 -33.22 -34.34
C HIS A 183 -20.06 -32.89 -35.57
#